data_AF-A0A328RVU4-F1
#
_entry.id   AF-A0A328RVU4-F1
#
_cell.length_a   1.000
_cell.length_b   1.000
_cell.length_c   1.000
_cell.angle_alpha   90.00
_cell.angle_beta   90.00
_cell.angle_gamma   90.00
#
_symmetry.space_group_name_H-M   'P 1'
#
loop_
_entity.id
_entity.type
_entity.pdbx_description
1 polymer ?
#
loop_
_entity_poly.entity_id
_entity_poly.type
_entity_poly.pdbx_seq_one_letter_code
_entity_poly.pdbx_strand_id
1 'polypeptide(L)'
;MKSSTASKKGKQSIAERKASVRRQRLLVGFVAVAALLYIAVGVWFLFHFEPKSSINGIDVSGMTLAEAETVLKSAASSYVLTVSGPDGQSASITGPELEMAVTDASDAERCLRGQPVLSWLVAIFRDKQYDAELKASYNSDTLAVWMDGLPMLDESAMETPVDAYLEQAESGVYVIVPEIMGSLLRTEEARGLISEAVSTVKAEADLAQAQTFPEVYRNDPVLLTRQEEWNGYLQSSGLTYNIADTREVLDGPVIAGLLEDDGEHVTLSREKVVTMMAVWRDRHDTYKTSFPFRTHDGDTVYIEPYGDYGFELNEEATCEDVM
;
A
#
# COMPACT_ATOMS: atom_id res chain seq x y z
N MET A 1 -29.32 -90.86 -0.89
CA MET A 1 -28.39 -90.09 -1.75
C MET A 1 -28.28 -88.64 -1.27
N LYS A 2 -27.52 -88.34 -0.20
CA LYS A 2 -27.16 -86.97 0.22
C LYS A 2 -25.89 -87.02 1.10
N SER A 3 -24.72 -87.35 0.54
CA SER A 3 -23.46 -87.20 1.31
C SER A 3 -22.20 -86.89 0.48
N SER A 4 -22.28 -86.82 -0.85
CA SER A 4 -21.10 -86.59 -1.70
C SER A 4 -20.82 -85.09 -1.99
N THR A 5 -21.83 -84.22 -1.88
CA THR A 5 -21.72 -82.81 -2.31
C THR A 5 -21.07 -81.89 -1.27
N ALA A 6 -21.05 -82.25 0.02
CA ALA A 6 -20.49 -81.41 1.10
C ALA A 6 -18.95 -81.46 1.16
N SER A 7 -18.34 -82.60 0.81
CA SER A 7 -16.88 -82.81 0.90
C SER A 7 -16.09 -82.09 -0.21
N LYS A 8 -16.67 -81.94 -1.41
CA LYS A 8 -16.06 -81.16 -2.51
C LYS A 8 -16.09 -79.64 -2.26
N LYS A 9 -17.17 -79.10 -1.68
CA LYS A 9 -17.28 -77.67 -1.30
C LYS A 9 -16.28 -77.27 -0.21
N GLY A 10 -16.03 -78.14 0.77
CA GLY A 10 -15.03 -77.89 1.83
C GLY A 10 -13.57 -77.90 1.32
N LYS A 11 -13.24 -78.78 0.35
CA LYS A 11 -11.89 -78.81 -0.26
C LYS A 11 -11.65 -77.62 -1.21
N GLN A 12 -12.67 -77.17 -1.94
CA GLN A 12 -12.59 -75.93 -2.74
C GLN A 12 -12.39 -74.69 -1.86
N SER A 13 -13.11 -74.56 -0.74
CA SER A 13 -12.97 -73.40 0.16
C SER A 13 -11.61 -73.32 0.88
N ILE A 14 -10.98 -74.46 1.17
CA ILE A 14 -9.62 -74.52 1.75
C ILE A 14 -8.56 -74.16 0.70
N ALA A 15 -8.72 -74.59 -0.55
CA ALA A 15 -7.80 -74.25 -1.64
C ALA A 15 -7.87 -72.75 -2.00
N GLU A 16 -9.07 -72.17 -2.03
CA GLU A 16 -9.29 -70.73 -2.21
C GLU A 16 -8.74 -69.91 -1.04
N ARG A 17 -8.90 -70.38 0.21
CA ARG A 17 -8.26 -69.77 1.38
C ARG A 17 -6.73 -69.81 1.29
N LYS A 18 -6.13 -70.94 0.94
CA LYS A 18 -4.66 -71.07 0.75
C LYS A 18 -4.16 -70.17 -0.40
N ALA A 19 -4.91 -70.03 -1.48
CA ALA A 19 -4.59 -69.13 -2.59
C ALA A 19 -4.73 -67.65 -2.19
N SER A 20 -5.74 -67.28 -1.39
CA SER A 20 -5.93 -65.93 -0.85
C SER A 20 -4.82 -65.53 0.11
N VAL A 21 -4.38 -66.43 1.00
CA VAL A 21 -3.26 -66.22 1.92
C VAL A 21 -1.93 -66.13 1.16
N ARG A 22 -1.75 -66.91 0.08
CA ARG A 22 -0.57 -66.82 -0.79
C ARG A 22 -0.54 -65.51 -1.58
N ARG A 23 -1.68 -65.03 -2.09
CA ARG A 23 -1.82 -63.70 -2.71
C ARG A 23 -1.59 -62.58 -1.69
N GLN A 24 -2.11 -62.71 -0.47
CA GLN A 24 -1.90 -61.74 0.60
C GLN A 24 -0.43 -61.68 1.02
N ARG A 25 0.28 -62.81 1.11
CA ARG A 25 1.73 -62.84 1.35
C ARG A 25 2.54 -62.24 0.20
N LEU A 26 2.14 -62.49 -1.05
CA LEU A 26 2.76 -61.85 -2.22
C LEU A 26 2.53 -60.34 -2.24
N LEU A 27 1.32 -59.89 -1.89
CA LEU A 27 0.96 -58.48 -1.80
C LEU A 27 1.72 -57.78 -0.66
N VAL A 28 1.81 -58.41 0.51
CA VAL A 28 2.60 -57.90 1.65
C VAL A 28 4.08 -57.86 1.30
N GLY A 29 4.61 -58.89 0.63
CA GLY A 29 6.00 -58.89 0.14
C GLY A 29 6.25 -57.77 -0.88
N PHE A 30 5.34 -57.55 -1.82
CA PHE A 30 5.42 -56.45 -2.78
C PHE A 30 5.38 -55.08 -2.10
N VAL A 31 4.45 -54.87 -1.17
CA VAL A 31 4.35 -53.62 -0.39
C VAL A 31 5.61 -53.39 0.43
N ALA A 32 6.18 -54.44 1.04
CA ALA A 32 7.43 -54.33 1.79
C ALA A 32 8.61 -53.92 0.90
N VAL A 33 8.73 -54.51 -0.30
CA VAL A 33 9.76 -54.13 -1.27
C VAL A 33 9.55 -52.69 -1.77
N ALA A 34 8.31 -52.31 -2.07
CA ALA A 34 7.97 -50.95 -2.48
C ALA A 34 8.26 -49.92 -1.38
N ALA A 35 7.97 -50.24 -0.12
CA ALA A 35 8.29 -49.39 1.03
C ALA A 35 9.82 -49.26 1.22
N LEU A 36 10.57 -50.35 1.07
CA LEU A 36 12.04 -50.32 1.12
C LEU A 36 12.63 -49.46 0.00
N LEU A 37 12.12 -49.59 -1.23
CA LEU A 37 12.54 -48.74 -2.35
C LEU A 37 12.20 -47.27 -2.09
N TYR A 38 11.01 -46.99 -1.57
CA TYR A 38 10.58 -45.63 -1.25
C TYR A 38 11.47 -44.97 -0.19
N ILE A 39 11.82 -45.70 0.87
CA ILE A 39 12.73 -45.22 1.92
C ILE A 39 14.16 -45.10 1.37
N ALA A 40 14.64 -46.04 0.56
CA ALA A 40 15.98 -45.98 -0.02
C ALA A 40 16.17 -44.75 -0.91
N VAL A 41 15.17 -44.43 -1.74
CA VAL A 41 15.14 -43.20 -2.54
C VAL A 41 15.05 -41.97 -1.64
N GLY A 42 14.22 -42.00 -0.59
CA GLY A 42 14.16 -40.90 0.39
C GLY A 42 15.50 -40.65 1.11
N VAL A 43 16.25 -41.71 1.44
CA VAL A 43 17.59 -41.61 2.03
C VAL A 43 18.61 -41.06 1.03
N TRP A 44 18.47 -41.35 -0.27
CA TRP A 44 19.32 -40.76 -1.30
C TRP A 44 19.21 -39.23 -1.34
N PHE A 45 17.98 -38.72 -1.18
CA PHE A 45 17.70 -37.29 -1.05
C PHE A 45 18.17 -36.68 0.28
N LEU A 46 18.73 -37.43 1.24
CA LEU A 46 19.45 -36.79 2.35
C LEU A 46 20.75 -36.12 1.90
N PHE A 47 21.28 -36.54 0.74
CA PHE A 47 22.57 -36.10 0.23
C PHE A 47 22.49 -35.43 -1.15
N HIS A 48 21.31 -35.47 -1.79
CA HIS A 48 21.07 -34.89 -3.11
C HIS A 48 19.80 -34.03 -3.08
N PHE A 49 19.79 -32.92 -3.80
CA PHE A 49 18.61 -32.09 -3.94
C PHE A 49 17.47 -32.83 -4.65
N GLU A 50 16.23 -32.58 -4.24
CA GLU A 50 15.05 -33.18 -4.88
C GLU A 50 14.90 -32.74 -6.34
N PRO A 51 14.17 -33.51 -7.19
CA PRO A 51 13.94 -33.12 -8.57
C PRO A 51 13.17 -31.79 -8.64
N LYS A 52 13.46 -30.98 -9.67
CA LYS A 52 12.88 -29.65 -9.87
C LYS A 52 13.18 -28.67 -8.73
N SER A 53 14.36 -28.81 -8.11
CA SER A 53 14.83 -27.86 -7.10
C SER A 53 15.75 -26.83 -7.74
N SER A 54 15.49 -25.56 -7.48
CA SER A 54 16.38 -24.47 -7.83
C SER A 54 16.73 -23.61 -6.62
N ILE A 55 17.96 -23.11 -6.59
CA ILE A 55 18.43 -22.14 -5.61
C ILE A 55 18.65 -20.81 -6.33
N ASN A 56 17.97 -19.74 -5.91
CA ASN A 56 18.00 -18.41 -6.56
C ASN A 56 17.80 -18.50 -8.10
N GLY A 57 16.92 -19.40 -8.55
CA GLY A 57 16.64 -19.65 -9.97
C GLY A 57 17.61 -20.58 -10.70
N ILE A 58 18.70 -21.03 -10.06
CA ILE A 58 19.69 -21.95 -10.64
C ILE A 58 19.30 -23.39 -10.33
N ASP A 59 19.17 -24.24 -11.36
CA ASP A 59 18.80 -25.64 -11.19
C ASP A 59 19.90 -26.44 -10.46
N VAL A 60 19.53 -27.03 -9.32
CA VAL A 60 20.39 -27.90 -8.51
C VAL A 60 19.82 -29.31 -8.39
N SER A 61 18.80 -29.65 -9.18
CA SER A 61 18.07 -30.91 -9.11
C SER A 61 18.98 -32.14 -9.17
N GLY A 62 18.88 -33.01 -8.16
CA GLY A 62 19.65 -34.26 -8.11
C GLY A 62 21.15 -34.09 -7.85
N MET A 63 21.63 -32.86 -7.62
CA MET A 63 23.02 -32.58 -7.30
C MET A 63 23.30 -32.85 -5.83
N THR A 64 24.53 -33.26 -5.52
CA THR A 64 25.08 -33.22 -4.17
C THR A 64 25.36 -31.78 -3.73
N LEU A 65 25.58 -31.56 -2.42
CA LEU A 65 25.98 -30.23 -1.92
C LEU A 65 27.20 -29.66 -2.65
N ALA A 66 28.25 -30.47 -2.87
CA ALA A 66 29.48 -30.03 -3.53
C ALA A 66 29.26 -29.68 -5.01
N GLU A 67 28.42 -30.44 -5.72
CA GLU A 67 28.04 -30.16 -7.09
C GLU A 67 27.20 -28.88 -7.18
N ALA A 68 26.21 -28.73 -6.30
CA ALA A 68 25.40 -27.53 -6.20
C ALA A 68 26.26 -26.30 -5.90
N GLU A 69 27.17 -26.34 -4.92
CA GLU A 69 28.11 -25.24 -4.65
C GLU A 69 28.99 -24.90 -5.85
N THR A 70 29.42 -25.89 -6.64
CA THR A 70 30.22 -25.66 -7.85
C THR A 70 29.40 -24.94 -8.92
N VAL A 71 28.15 -25.39 -9.13
CA VAL A 71 27.22 -24.77 -10.09
C VAL A 71 26.85 -23.36 -9.64
N LEU A 72 26.52 -23.16 -8.36
CA LEU A 72 26.25 -21.85 -7.77
C LEU A 72 27.46 -20.92 -7.91
N LYS A 73 28.70 -21.43 -7.75
CA LYS A 73 29.92 -20.65 -8.00
C LYS A 73 30.07 -20.23 -9.46
N SER A 74 29.60 -21.05 -10.40
CA SER A 74 29.58 -20.72 -11.83
C SER A 74 28.41 -19.83 -12.25
N ALA A 75 27.39 -19.67 -11.39
CA ALA A 75 26.16 -18.97 -11.70
C ALA A 75 26.35 -17.47 -11.96
N ALA A 76 27.48 -16.89 -11.52
CA ALA A 76 27.83 -15.52 -11.86
C ALA A 76 27.83 -15.25 -13.38
N SER A 77 28.14 -16.27 -14.19
CA SER A 77 28.13 -16.17 -15.66
C SER A 77 26.74 -16.04 -16.28
N SER A 78 25.70 -16.48 -15.57
CA SER A 78 24.29 -16.47 -16.01
C SER A 78 23.40 -15.58 -15.12
N TYR A 79 23.99 -14.88 -14.16
CA TYR A 79 23.26 -14.01 -13.24
C TYR A 79 22.71 -12.80 -13.97
N VAL A 80 21.46 -12.47 -13.67
CA VAL A 80 20.77 -11.26 -14.13
C VAL A 80 20.01 -10.72 -12.93
N LEU A 81 20.31 -9.49 -12.54
CA LEU A 81 19.48 -8.74 -11.62
C LEU A 81 18.46 -7.95 -12.42
N THR A 82 17.19 -8.07 -12.07
CA THR A 82 16.12 -7.20 -12.56
C THR A 82 15.72 -6.24 -11.45
N VAL A 83 15.91 -4.95 -11.69
CA VAL A 83 15.49 -3.87 -10.79
C VAL A 83 14.15 -3.34 -11.30
N SER A 84 13.15 -3.31 -10.42
CA SER A 84 11.82 -2.77 -10.69
C SER A 84 11.59 -1.52 -9.85
N GLY A 85 11.11 -0.46 -10.51
CA GLY A 85 10.87 0.84 -9.91
C GLY A 85 9.44 1.34 -10.12
N PRO A 86 9.15 2.59 -9.71
CA PRO A 86 7.85 3.23 -9.89
C PRO A 86 7.40 3.23 -11.36
N ASP A 87 6.08 3.36 -11.57
CA ASP A 87 5.46 3.46 -12.91
C ASP A 87 5.79 2.31 -13.87
N GLY A 88 6.14 1.14 -13.33
CA GLY A 88 6.49 -0.04 -14.11
C GLY A 88 7.85 0.05 -14.81
N GLN A 89 8.70 1.01 -14.41
CA GLN A 89 10.07 1.09 -14.90
C GLN A 89 10.84 -0.15 -14.46
N SER A 90 11.67 -0.69 -15.37
CA SER A 90 12.54 -1.81 -15.07
C SER A 90 13.87 -1.67 -15.79
N ALA A 91 14.93 -2.14 -15.14
CA ALA A 91 16.27 -2.20 -15.70
C ALA A 91 16.95 -3.49 -15.27
N SER A 92 17.91 -3.95 -16.05
CA SER A 92 18.68 -5.15 -15.69
C SER A 92 20.17 -4.94 -15.86
N ILE A 93 20.91 -5.67 -15.04
CA ILE A 93 22.37 -5.77 -15.11
C ILE A 93 22.78 -7.22 -14.94
N THR A 94 23.80 -7.63 -15.68
CA THR A 94 24.24 -9.02 -15.71
C THR A 94 25.49 -9.23 -14.86
N GLY A 95 25.66 -10.45 -14.34
CA GLY A 95 26.86 -10.84 -13.59
C GLY A 95 28.17 -10.66 -14.37
N PRO A 96 28.23 -10.96 -15.69
CA PRO A 96 29.40 -10.67 -16.52
C PRO A 96 29.75 -9.18 -16.61
N GLU A 97 28.77 -8.29 -16.73
CA GLU A 97 29.02 -6.83 -16.73
C GLU A 97 29.61 -6.36 -15.39
N LEU A 98 29.19 -6.98 -14.30
CA LEU A 98 29.66 -6.69 -12.94
C LEU A 98 30.98 -7.36 -12.57
N GLU A 99 31.57 -8.17 -13.47
CA GLU A 99 32.72 -9.04 -13.17
C GLU A 99 32.47 -9.87 -11.90
N MET A 100 31.23 -10.35 -11.74
CA MET A 100 30.78 -11.00 -10.52
C MET A 100 31.47 -12.35 -10.31
N ALA A 101 31.80 -12.67 -9.06
CA ALA A 101 32.26 -13.98 -8.65
C ALA A 101 31.62 -14.37 -7.31
N VAL A 102 30.99 -15.53 -7.26
CA VAL A 102 30.39 -16.04 -6.01
C VAL A 102 31.51 -16.59 -5.13
N THR A 103 31.65 -15.99 -3.95
CA THR A 103 32.71 -16.28 -2.97
C THR A 103 32.26 -17.24 -1.87
N ASP A 104 30.96 -17.23 -1.53
CA ASP A 104 30.36 -18.08 -0.52
C ASP A 104 29.03 -18.65 -1.02
N ALA A 105 28.88 -19.96 -0.92
CA ALA A 105 27.67 -20.71 -1.25
C ALA A 105 27.29 -21.70 -0.13
N SER A 106 27.85 -21.54 1.07
CA SER A 106 27.67 -22.46 2.19
C SER A 106 26.22 -22.59 2.66
N ASP A 107 25.40 -21.56 2.40
CA ASP A 107 23.98 -21.58 2.73
C ASP A 107 23.17 -22.60 1.90
N ALA A 108 23.73 -23.12 0.80
CA ALA A 108 23.14 -24.25 0.07
C ALA A 108 22.98 -25.51 0.96
N GLU A 109 23.82 -25.68 1.99
CA GLU A 109 23.68 -26.77 2.96
C GLU A 109 22.37 -26.66 3.76
N ARG A 110 21.97 -25.43 4.11
CA ARG A 110 20.70 -25.16 4.80
C ARG A 110 19.53 -25.60 3.94
N CYS A 111 19.55 -25.27 2.64
CA CYS A 111 18.53 -25.69 1.69
C CYS A 111 18.46 -27.22 1.57
N LEU A 112 19.60 -27.90 1.44
CA LEU A 112 19.66 -29.36 1.33
C LEU A 112 19.13 -30.06 2.60
N ARG A 113 19.53 -29.59 3.78
CA ARG A 113 19.09 -30.19 5.07
C ARG A 113 17.62 -29.90 5.38
N GLY A 114 17.09 -28.78 4.89
CA GLY A 114 15.69 -28.37 5.11
C GLY A 114 14.69 -29.09 4.22
N GLN A 115 15.13 -29.84 3.20
CA GLN A 115 14.20 -30.42 2.23
C GLN A 115 13.41 -31.62 2.80
N PRO A 116 12.10 -31.71 2.52
CA PRO A 116 11.28 -32.82 2.99
C PRO A 116 11.56 -34.10 2.18
N VAL A 117 12.56 -34.89 2.60
CA VAL A 117 13.08 -36.11 1.94
C VAL A 117 12.08 -37.23 1.65
N LEU A 118 10.89 -37.23 2.27
CA LEU A 118 9.81 -38.18 1.96
C LEU A 118 8.82 -37.65 0.90
N SER A 119 8.96 -36.39 0.49
CA SER A 119 8.07 -35.73 -0.47
C SER A 119 8.50 -35.91 -1.93
N TRP A 120 9.55 -36.69 -2.19
CA TRP A 120 10.18 -36.78 -3.51
C TRP A 120 9.23 -37.21 -4.64
N LEU A 121 8.22 -38.04 -4.35
CA LEU A 121 7.18 -38.40 -5.33
C LEU A 121 6.32 -37.20 -5.77
N VAL A 122 6.10 -36.23 -4.87
CA VAL A 122 5.38 -34.98 -5.15
C VAL A 122 6.30 -33.99 -5.87
N ALA A 123 7.58 -33.96 -5.51
CA ALA A 123 8.59 -33.09 -6.12
C ALA A 123 8.73 -33.31 -7.64
N ILE A 124 8.47 -34.52 -8.14
CA ILE A 124 8.46 -34.82 -9.59
C ILE A 124 7.46 -33.92 -10.35
N PHE A 125 6.37 -33.51 -9.71
CA PHE A 125 5.30 -32.74 -10.35
C PHE A 125 5.28 -31.27 -9.97
N ARG A 126 6.11 -30.83 -9.02
CA ARG A 126 6.06 -29.47 -8.48
C ARG A 126 7.46 -28.87 -8.39
N ASP A 127 7.63 -27.68 -8.94
CA ASP A 127 8.87 -26.92 -8.82
C ASP A 127 9.08 -26.47 -7.37
N LYS A 128 10.33 -26.54 -6.93
CA LYS A 128 10.77 -26.11 -5.62
C LYS A 128 11.81 -25.02 -5.78
N GLN A 129 11.47 -23.82 -5.36
CA GLN A 129 12.42 -22.73 -5.27
C GLN A 129 12.88 -22.58 -3.83
N TYR A 130 14.19 -22.47 -3.68
CA TYR A 130 14.86 -22.18 -2.43
C TYR A 130 15.61 -20.86 -2.59
N ASP A 131 15.53 -20.02 -1.56
CA ASP A 131 16.38 -18.85 -1.46
C ASP A 131 17.59 -19.20 -0.59
N ALA A 132 18.78 -19.03 -1.15
CA ALA A 132 20.03 -19.16 -0.42
C ALA A 132 20.74 -17.81 -0.38
N GLU A 133 21.28 -17.48 0.79
CA GLU A 133 22.17 -16.33 0.97
C GLU A 133 23.55 -16.70 0.41
N LEU A 134 23.74 -16.41 -0.87
CA LEU A 134 25.06 -16.46 -1.49
C LEU A 134 25.79 -15.15 -1.20
N LYS A 135 27.13 -15.16 -1.20
CA LYS A 135 27.91 -13.91 -1.19
C LYS A 135 28.76 -13.81 -2.43
N ALA A 136 28.64 -12.71 -3.15
CA ALA A 136 29.44 -12.44 -4.33
C ALA A 136 30.35 -11.22 -4.14
N SER A 137 31.55 -11.30 -4.72
CA SER A 137 32.34 -10.12 -5.06
C SER A 137 31.92 -9.61 -6.43
N TYR A 138 31.91 -8.30 -6.61
CA TYR A 138 31.58 -7.64 -7.87
C TYR A 138 32.34 -6.31 -7.96
N ASN A 139 32.38 -5.72 -9.15
CA ASN A 139 32.94 -4.39 -9.37
C ASN A 139 31.92 -3.32 -8.92
N SER A 140 32.17 -2.71 -7.75
CA SER A 140 31.31 -1.68 -7.18
C SER A 140 31.23 -0.41 -8.03
N ASP A 141 32.31 -0.07 -8.73
CA ASP A 141 32.36 1.13 -9.57
C ASP A 141 31.49 0.94 -10.82
N THR A 142 31.51 -0.26 -11.43
CA THR A 142 30.60 -0.59 -12.53
C THR A 142 29.14 -0.54 -12.08
N LEU A 143 28.83 -1.08 -10.91
CA LEU A 143 27.47 -1.03 -10.37
C LEU A 143 27.02 0.41 -10.12
N ALA A 144 27.88 1.25 -9.55
CA ALA A 144 27.60 2.66 -9.30
C ALA A 144 27.32 3.42 -10.60
N VAL A 145 28.17 3.26 -11.61
CA VAL A 145 27.99 3.89 -12.94
C VAL A 145 26.69 3.43 -13.61
N TRP A 146 26.34 2.15 -13.49
CA TRP A 146 25.07 1.64 -14.01
C TRP A 146 23.87 2.24 -13.28
N MET A 147 23.91 2.31 -11.93
CA MET A 147 22.86 2.95 -11.13
C MET A 147 22.70 4.43 -11.45
N ASP A 148 23.78 5.16 -11.70
CA ASP A 148 23.76 6.57 -12.11
C ASP A 148 23.08 6.79 -13.47
N GLY A 149 23.07 5.76 -14.32
CA GLY A 149 22.40 5.78 -15.62
C GLY A 149 20.92 5.39 -15.57
N LEU A 150 20.38 5.01 -14.41
CA LEU A 150 18.98 4.57 -14.29
C LEU A 150 18.03 5.78 -14.27
N PRO A 151 17.08 5.89 -15.21
CA PRO A 151 16.10 6.98 -15.21
C PRO A 151 15.26 7.03 -13.92
N MET A 152 14.95 5.87 -13.34
CA MET A 152 14.21 5.78 -12.07
C MET A 152 14.99 6.36 -10.88
N LEU A 153 16.31 6.52 -10.97
CA LEU A 153 17.15 7.12 -9.92
C LEU A 153 17.59 8.55 -10.26
N ASP A 154 17.16 9.10 -11.38
CA ASP A 154 17.39 10.50 -11.74
C ASP A 154 16.41 11.40 -10.98
N GLU A 155 16.89 12.11 -9.96
CA GLU A 155 16.08 13.02 -9.15
C GLU A 155 15.37 14.10 -9.98
N SER A 156 15.92 14.48 -11.14
CA SER A 156 15.28 15.48 -12.02
C SER A 156 14.09 14.93 -12.80
N ALA A 157 13.96 13.61 -12.90
CA ALA A 157 12.85 12.91 -13.54
C ALA A 157 11.81 12.39 -12.54
N MET A 158 12.08 12.46 -11.23
CA MET A 158 11.16 12.02 -10.18
C MET A 158 10.05 13.05 -9.91
N GLU A 159 8.84 12.56 -9.65
CA GLU A 159 7.71 13.37 -9.22
C GLU A 159 7.49 13.22 -7.72
N THR A 160 7.44 14.33 -6.99
CA THR A 160 7.17 14.31 -5.55
C THR A 160 5.70 13.93 -5.32
N PRO A 161 5.40 12.98 -4.41
CA PRO A 161 4.02 12.70 -4.03
C PRO A 161 3.36 13.96 -3.45
N VAL A 162 2.06 14.13 -3.71
CA VAL A 162 1.27 15.25 -3.20
C VAL A 162 0.03 14.69 -2.53
N ASP A 163 -0.20 15.12 -1.30
CA ASP A 163 -1.38 14.75 -0.53
C ASP A 163 -2.68 15.22 -1.20
N ALA A 164 -3.76 14.46 -0.98
CA ALA A 164 -5.09 14.95 -1.29
C ALA A 164 -5.44 16.13 -0.39
N TYR A 165 -6.15 17.13 -0.94
CA TYR A 165 -6.52 18.33 -0.20
C TYR A 165 -7.89 18.86 -0.63
N LEU A 166 -8.45 19.77 0.17
CA LEU A 166 -9.66 20.49 -0.17
C LEU A 166 -9.35 21.78 -0.90
N GLU A 167 -10.03 21.99 -2.02
CA GLU A 167 -9.96 23.21 -2.82
C GLU A 167 -11.37 23.80 -2.98
N GLN A 168 -11.49 25.12 -2.91
CA GLN A 168 -12.72 25.79 -3.28
C GLN A 168 -12.79 25.95 -4.80
N ALA A 169 -13.77 25.29 -5.43
CA ALA A 169 -14.01 25.43 -6.85
C ALA A 169 -14.55 26.83 -7.20
N GLU A 170 -14.53 27.21 -8.48
CA GLU A 170 -15.10 28.48 -8.97
C GLU A 170 -16.59 28.65 -8.61
N SER A 171 -17.33 27.55 -8.41
CA SER A 171 -18.72 27.56 -7.96
C SER A 171 -18.89 27.96 -6.49
N GLY A 172 -17.81 28.05 -5.72
CA GLY A 172 -17.78 28.31 -4.27
C GLY A 172 -17.86 27.07 -3.39
N VAL A 173 -18.08 25.88 -3.98
CA VAL A 173 -18.16 24.59 -3.28
C VAL A 173 -16.77 23.99 -3.08
N TYR A 174 -16.54 23.36 -1.94
CA TYR A 174 -15.29 22.66 -1.64
C TYR A 174 -15.28 21.26 -2.26
N VAL A 175 -14.23 20.96 -3.02
CA VAL A 175 -13.99 19.70 -3.69
C VAL A 175 -12.69 19.07 -3.20
N ILE A 176 -12.67 17.74 -3.12
CA ILE A 176 -11.43 17.00 -2.86
C ILE A 176 -10.63 16.91 -4.15
N VAL A 177 -9.44 17.48 -4.14
CA VAL A 177 -8.41 17.26 -5.15
C VAL A 177 -7.66 15.98 -4.75
N PRO A 178 -7.70 14.91 -5.58
CA PRO A 178 -7.03 13.66 -5.25
C PRO A 178 -5.52 13.79 -5.12
N GLU A 179 -4.95 12.88 -4.34
CA GLU A 179 -3.51 12.72 -4.17
C GLU A 179 -2.81 12.36 -5.49
N ILE A 180 -1.56 12.80 -5.61
CA ILE A 180 -0.64 12.38 -6.66
C ILE A 180 0.35 11.41 -6.03
N MET A 181 0.39 10.18 -6.53
CA MET A 181 1.24 9.12 -5.96
C MET A 181 2.74 9.43 -6.09
N GLY A 182 3.13 10.17 -7.12
CA GLY A 182 4.52 10.47 -7.42
C GLY A 182 5.38 9.23 -7.73
N SER A 183 6.64 9.49 -8.05
CA SER A 183 7.67 8.48 -8.34
C SER A 183 8.94 8.69 -7.50
N LEU A 184 8.88 9.57 -6.50
CA LEU A 184 10.01 9.92 -5.64
C LEU A 184 10.53 8.69 -4.87
N LEU A 185 11.79 8.34 -5.13
CA LEU A 185 12.53 7.32 -4.41
C LEU A 185 13.53 7.98 -3.45
N ARG A 186 13.71 7.36 -2.28
CA ARG A 186 14.85 7.65 -1.40
C ARG A 186 16.09 7.03 -2.03
N THR A 187 16.81 7.82 -2.84
CA THR A 187 17.92 7.37 -3.71
C THR A 187 18.95 6.50 -3.00
N GLU A 188 19.37 6.88 -1.80
CA GLU A 188 20.35 6.10 -1.02
C GLU A 188 19.80 4.73 -0.57
N GLU A 189 18.54 4.66 -0.16
CA GLU A 189 17.89 3.39 0.19
C GLU A 189 17.72 2.51 -1.05
N ALA A 190 17.31 3.09 -2.18
CA ALA A 190 17.16 2.38 -3.44
C ALA A 190 18.49 1.78 -3.92
N ARG A 191 19.58 2.56 -3.88
CA ARG A 191 20.94 2.09 -4.19
C ARG A 191 21.40 1.00 -3.22
N GLY A 192 21.05 1.13 -1.95
CA GLY A 192 21.27 0.11 -0.93
C GLY A 192 20.59 -1.22 -1.28
N LEU A 193 19.31 -1.19 -1.66
CA LEU A 193 18.55 -2.39 -2.06
C LEU A 193 19.15 -3.08 -3.29
N ILE A 194 19.54 -2.31 -4.31
CA ILE A 194 20.22 -2.85 -5.50
C ILE A 194 21.55 -3.49 -5.11
N SER A 195 22.36 -2.80 -4.31
CA SER A 195 23.68 -3.29 -3.89
C SER A 195 23.57 -4.55 -3.02
N GLU A 196 22.57 -4.61 -2.14
CA GLU A 196 22.26 -5.79 -1.35
C GLU A 196 21.89 -6.96 -2.27
N ALA A 197 20.99 -6.74 -3.22
CA ALA A 197 20.56 -7.77 -4.18
C ALA A 197 21.73 -8.34 -4.98
N VAL A 198 22.64 -7.49 -5.47
CA VAL A 198 23.88 -7.94 -6.14
C VAL A 198 24.78 -8.72 -5.18
N SER A 199 25.04 -8.20 -3.98
CA SER A 199 25.93 -8.85 -3.01
C SER A 199 25.43 -10.22 -2.55
N THR A 200 24.11 -10.41 -2.57
CA THR A 200 23.42 -11.63 -2.14
C THR A 200 22.94 -12.52 -3.31
N VAL A 201 23.23 -12.12 -4.55
CA VAL A 201 22.88 -12.87 -5.77
C VAL A 201 21.36 -13.12 -5.87
N LYS A 202 20.54 -12.11 -5.54
CA LYS A 202 19.09 -12.13 -5.73
C LYS A 202 18.76 -11.81 -7.19
N ALA A 203 17.76 -12.48 -7.77
CA ALA A 203 17.35 -12.23 -9.16
C ALA A 203 16.59 -10.91 -9.35
N GLU A 204 15.98 -10.39 -8.28
CA GLU A 204 15.09 -9.24 -8.33
C GLU A 204 15.38 -8.26 -7.19
N ALA A 205 15.27 -6.96 -7.49
CA ALA A 205 15.23 -5.88 -6.51
C ALA A 205 14.02 -4.99 -6.78
N ASP A 206 13.09 -4.95 -5.83
CA ASP A 206 11.91 -4.10 -5.87
C ASP A 206 12.18 -2.81 -5.06
N LEU A 207 12.14 -1.67 -5.75
CA LEU A 207 12.39 -0.37 -5.14
C LEU A 207 11.16 0.23 -4.46
N ALA A 208 10.01 -0.45 -4.45
CA ALA A 208 8.79 0.01 -3.78
C ALA A 208 9.02 0.36 -2.29
N GLN A 209 9.94 -0.33 -1.62
CA GLN A 209 10.28 -0.04 -0.22
C GLN A 209 10.99 1.30 -0.03
N ALA A 210 11.71 1.76 -1.06
CA ALA A 210 12.38 3.06 -1.06
C ALA A 210 11.47 4.19 -1.58
N GLN A 211 10.26 3.89 -2.06
CA GLN A 211 9.32 4.89 -2.56
C GLN A 211 8.71 5.71 -1.42
N THR A 212 8.44 6.98 -1.73
CA THR A 212 7.68 7.88 -0.88
C THR A 212 6.26 7.99 -1.42
N PHE A 213 5.28 7.96 -0.53
CA PHE A 213 3.86 8.00 -0.87
C PHE A 213 3.18 9.19 -0.20
N PRO A 214 2.03 9.66 -0.73
CA PRO A 214 1.22 10.65 -0.03
C PRO A 214 0.76 10.11 1.33
N GLU A 215 0.64 10.99 2.31
CA GLU A 215 0.14 10.70 3.65
C GLU A 215 -1.40 10.76 3.68
N VAL A 216 -2.00 11.68 2.89
CA VAL A 216 -3.45 11.87 2.84
C VAL A 216 -3.98 11.47 1.46
N TYR A 217 -4.99 10.60 1.46
CA TYR A 217 -5.66 10.12 0.26
C TYR A 217 -7.07 10.72 0.14
N ARG A 218 -7.64 10.74 -1.06
CA ARG A 218 -8.98 11.29 -1.34
C ARG A 218 -10.12 10.67 -0.53
N ASN A 219 -9.91 9.47 -0.01
CA ASN A 219 -10.85 8.74 0.83
C ASN A 219 -10.51 8.85 2.32
N ASP A 220 -9.60 9.75 2.68
CA ASP A 220 -9.28 10.05 4.06
C ASP A 220 -10.54 10.53 4.80
N PRO A 221 -10.90 9.90 5.93
CA PRO A 221 -12.12 10.25 6.66
C PRO A 221 -12.16 11.69 7.16
N VAL A 222 -11.02 12.27 7.54
CA VAL A 222 -10.94 13.66 8.02
C VAL A 222 -11.19 14.61 6.86
N LEU A 223 -10.57 14.34 5.70
CA LEU A 223 -10.77 15.13 4.50
C LEU A 223 -12.23 15.13 4.02
N LEU A 224 -12.88 13.95 4.05
CA LEU A 224 -14.30 13.81 3.71
C LEU A 224 -15.20 14.56 4.69
N THR A 225 -14.93 14.46 5.99
CA THR A 225 -15.70 15.15 7.04
C THR A 225 -15.64 16.65 6.85
N ARG A 226 -14.43 17.20 6.67
CA ARG A 226 -14.23 18.63 6.43
C ARG A 226 -14.92 19.11 5.15
N GLN A 227 -14.92 18.29 4.09
CA GLN A 227 -15.65 18.60 2.86
C GLN A 227 -17.15 18.76 3.13
N GLU A 228 -17.73 17.81 3.86
CA GLU A 228 -19.14 17.80 4.22
C GLU A 228 -19.49 19.00 5.09
N GLU A 229 -18.67 19.36 6.06
CA GLU A 229 -18.90 20.51 6.95
C GLU A 229 -18.80 21.84 6.20
N TRP A 230 -17.72 22.09 5.44
CA TRP A 230 -17.59 23.29 4.58
C TRP A 230 -18.82 23.47 3.70
N ASN A 231 -19.20 22.42 2.97
CA ASN A 231 -20.34 22.48 2.06
C ASN A 231 -21.69 22.50 2.77
N GLY A 232 -21.76 21.96 3.99
CA GLY A 232 -22.95 22.02 4.86
C GLY A 232 -23.27 23.45 5.24
N TYR A 233 -22.29 24.22 5.71
CA TYR A 233 -22.48 25.64 6.03
C TYR A 233 -22.79 26.47 4.77
N LEU A 234 -22.07 26.24 3.68
CA LEU A 234 -22.24 27.00 2.43
C LEU A 234 -23.60 26.80 1.76
N GLN A 235 -24.34 25.73 2.08
CA GLN A 235 -25.74 25.57 1.65
C GLN A 235 -26.66 26.68 2.17
N SER A 236 -26.28 27.36 3.26
CA SER A 236 -27.02 28.50 3.81
C SER A 236 -26.79 29.81 3.03
N SER A 237 -25.97 29.78 1.97
CA SER A 237 -25.71 30.92 1.10
C SER A 237 -27.00 31.51 0.53
N GLY A 238 -27.19 32.80 0.71
CA GLY A 238 -28.38 33.55 0.34
C GLY A 238 -29.33 33.85 1.51
N LEU A 239 -29.02 33.40 2.73
CA LEU A 239 -29.77 33.80 3.92
C LEU A 239 -29.76 35.33 4.04
N THR A 240 -30.94 35.92 4.20
CA THR A 240 -31.12 37.38 4.20
C THR A 240 -31.72 37.84 5.53
N TYR A 241 -31.04 38.78 6.19
CA TYR A 241 -31.49 39.46 7.39
C TYR A 241 -32.10 40.80 6.99
N ASN A 242 -33.37 41.01 7.35
CA ASN A 242 -34.02 42.32 7.20
C ASN A 242 -33.78 43.12 8.48
N ILE A 243 -33.01 44.20 8.38
CA ILE A 243 -32.63 45.06 9.49
C ILE A 243 -33.31 46.42 9.27
N ALA A 244 -34.43 46.66 9.95
CA ALA A 244 -35.31 47.80 9.68
C ALA A 244 -35.67 47.91 8.18
N ASP A 245 -35.27 48.97 7.49
CA ASP A 245 -35.55 49.22 6.07
C ASP A 245 -34.44 48.73 5.12
N THR A 246 -33.39 48.10 5.66
CA THR A 246 -32.25 47.57 4.91
C THR A 246 -32.18 46.05 5.01
N ARG A 247 -31.25 45.46 4.27
CA ARG A 247 -31.01 44.02 4.28
C ARG A 247 -29.53 43.69 4.23
N GLU A 248 -29.16 42.62 4.90
CA GLU A 248 -27.84 42.00 4.83
C GLU A 248 -28.00 40.58 4.30
N VAL A 249 -27.12 40.17 3.39
CA VAL A 249 -27.16 38.83 2.78
C VAL A 249 -25.91 38.09 3.17
N LEU A 250 -26.07 36.89 3.74
CA LEU A 250 -24.99 35.95 3.96
C LEU A 250 -24.81 35.12 2.70
N ASP A 251 -23.97 35.60 1.78
CA ASP A 251 -23.56 34.82 0.61
C ASP A 251 -22.40 33.87 0.93
N GLY A 252 -22.06 33.00 -0.02
CA GLY A 252 -21.01 32.00 0.14
C GLY A 252 -19.67 32.58 0.64
N PRO A 253 -19.14 33.67 0.05
CA PRO A 253 -17.94 34.33 0.55
C PRO A 253 -18.06 34.85 1.99
N VAL A 254 -19.21 35.46 2.36
CA VAL A 254 -19.42 35.91 3.74
C VAL A 254 -19.43 34.71 4.69
N ILE A 255 -20.21 33.67 4.40
CA ILE A 255 -20.27 32.46 5.23
C ILE A 255 -18.90 31.80 5.36
N ALA A 256 -18.16 31.64 4.25
CA ALA A 256 -16.82 31.08 4.27
C ALA A 256 -15.87 31.90 5.17
N GLY A 257 -16.01 33.23 5.15
CA GLY A 257 -15.27 34.13 6.03
C GLY A 257 -15.59 33.97 7.52
N LEU A 258 -16.74 33.39 7.88
CA LEU A 258 -17.16 33.13 9.26
C LEU A 258 -16.66 31.77 9.79
N LEU A 259 -16.21 30.87 8.92
CA LEU A 259 -15.79 29.53 9.31
C LEU A 259 -14.33 29.48 9.78
N GLU A 260 -14.05 28.58 10.70
CA GLU A 260 -12.72 28.17 11.14
C GLU A 260 -12.52 26.70 10.83
N ASP A 261 -11.33 26.37 10.33
CA ASP A 261 -10.92 25.03 9.98
C ASP A 261 -9.63 24.72 10.76
N ASP A 262 -9.71 23.79 11.70
CA ASP A 262 -8.58 23.42 12.57
C ASP A 262 -7.74 22.27 12.00
N GLY A 263 -8.08 21.79 10.81
CA GLY A 263 -7.44 20.65 10.15
C GLY A 263 -8.17 19.33 10.37
N GLU A 264 -9.07 19.24 11.35
CA GLU A 264 -9.93 18.08 11.62
C GLU A 264 -11.41 18.39 11.37
N HIS A 265 -11.86 19.57 11.77
CA HIS A 265 -13.23 20.02 11.70
C HIS A 265 -13.35 21.47 11.21
N VAL A 266 -14.50 21.76 10.61
CA VAL A 266 -14.91 23.09 10.17
C VAL A 266 -16.08 23.53 11.04
N THR A 267 -15.93 24.68 11.68
CA THR A 267 -16.95 25.22 12.60
C THR A 267 -17.18 26.70 12.34
N LEU A 268 -18.34 27.20 12.75
CA LEU A 268 -18.63 28.63 12.70
C LEU A 268 -17.94 29.35 13.87
N SER A 269 -17.17 30.38 13.55
CA SER A 269 -16.45 31.15 14.55
C SER A 269 -17.31 32.26 15.13
N ARG A 270 -17.62 32.14 16.43
CA ARG A 270 -18.33 33.18 17.18
C ARG A 270 -17.61 34.53 17.10
N GLU A 271 -16.28 34.53 17.14
CA GLU A 271 -15.47 35.76 17.05
C GLU A 271 -15.66 36.45 15.69
N LYS A 272 -15.64 35.67 14.60
CA LYS A 272 -15.85 36.20 13.25
C LYS A 272 -17.29 36.67 13.03
N VAL A 273 -18.27 35.97 13.60
CA VAL A 273 -19.68 36.40 13.60
C VAL A 273 -19.84 37.73 14.32
N VAL A 274 -19.28 37.88 15.53
CA VAL A 274 -19.30 39.16 16.27
C VAL A 274 -18.62 40.27 15.46
N THR A 275 -17.51 39.98 14.78
CA THR A 275 -16.82 40.94 13.92
C THR A 275 -17.68 41.39 12.74
N MET A 276 -18.37 40.46 12.08
CA MET A 276 -19.35 40.77 11.03
C MET A 276 -20.50 41.63 11.57
N MET A 277 -20.98 41.32 12.78
CA MET A 277 -22.07 42.06 13.40
C MET A 277 -21.67 43.49 13.79
N ALA A 278 -20.43 43.72 14.20
CA ALA A 278 -19.93 45.08 14.42
C ALA A 278 -20.03 45.93 13.14
N VAL A 279 -19.77 45.31 11.99
CA VAL A 279 -19.90 45.93 10.67
C VAL A 279 -21.37 46.17 10.28
N TRP A 280 -22.31 45.31 10.72
CA TRP A 280 -23.75 45.56 10.55
C TRP A 280 -24.25 46.68 11.46
N ARG A 281 -23.78 46.74 12.70
CA ARG A 281 -24.11 47.77 13.68
C ARG A 281 -23.71 49.17 13.21
N ASP A 282 -22.49 49.32 12.72
CA ASP A 282 -22.01 50.59 12.15
C ASP A 282 -22.91 51.10 11.00
N ARG A 283 -23.51 50.19 10.23
CA ARG A 283 -24.41 50.55 9.13
C ARG A 283 -25.85 50.84 9.54
N HIS A 284 -26.37 50.13 10.54
CA HIS A 284 -27.82 50.07 10.80
C HIS A 284 -28.25 50.63 12.16
N ASP A 285 -27.33 50.74 13.13
CA ASP A 285 -27.67 51.28 14.44
C ASP A 285 -28.01 52.78 14.32
N THR A 286 -29.17 53.13 14.86
CA THR A 286 -29.70 54.51 14.85
C THR A 286 -29.74 55.12 16.26
N TYR A 287 -29.57 54.28 17.29
CA TYR A 287 -29.49 54.76 18.66
C TYR A 287 -28.21 55.56 18.87
N LYS A 288 -28.35 56.79 19.38
CA LYS A 288 -27.23 57.72 19.64
C LYS A 288 -26.34 57.99 18.43
N THR A 289 -26.89 57.94 17.22
CA THR A 289 -26.23 58.41 15.99
C THR A 289 -26.83 59.72 15.52
N SER A 290 -26.05 60.51 14.79
CA SER A 290 -26.58 61.73 14.16
C SER A 290 -27.17 61.41 12.80
N PHE A 291 -28.35 61.96 12.50
CA PHE A 291 -29.01 61.73 11.22
C PHE A 291 -29.70 63.00 10.71
N PRO A 292 -29.82 63.14 9.38
CA PRO A 292 -30.53 64.26 8.78
C PRO A 292 -32.05 64.10 8.96
N PHE A 293 -32.72 65.18 9.35
CA PHE A 293 -34.16 65.27 9.49
C PHE A 293 -34.70 66.44 8.67
N ARG A 294 -35.71 66.16 7.83
CA ARG A 294 -36.36 67.19 7.02
C ARG A 294 -37.52 67.79 7.80
N THR A 295 -37.42 69.07 8.12
CA THR A 295 -38.46 69.83 8.81
C THR A 295 -39.68 70.07 7.91
N HIS A 296 -40.80 70.49 8.51
CA HIS A 296 -42.03 70.81 7.79
C HIS A 296 -41.86 71.92 6.73
N ASP A 297 -40.90 72.84 6.93
CA ASP A 297 -40.58 73.93 6.00
C ASP A 297 -39.64 73.50 4.87
N GLY A 298 -39.18 72.25 4.89
CA GLY A 298 -38.35 71.64 3.86
C GLY A 298 -36.84 71.69 4.12
N ASP A 299 -36.41 72.41 5.16
CA ASP A 299 -35.00 72.48 5.58
C ASP A 299 -34.54 71.15 6.21
N THR A 300 -33.28 70.77 5.96
CA THR A 300 -32.63 69.63 6.61
C THR A 300 -31.85 70.11 7.83
N VAL A 301 -32.20 69.60 9.00
CA VAL A 301 -31.44 69.74 10.25
C VAL A 301 -30.79 68.41 10.61
N TYR A 302 -29.70 68.41 11.36
CA TYR A 302 -29.11 67.18 11.89
C TYR A 302 -29.56 66.99 13.34
N ILE A 303 -30.07 65.80 13.64
CA ILE A 303 -30.39 65.41 15.01
C ILE A 303 -29.08 65.02 15.70
N GLU A 304 -28.82 65.61 16.86
CA GLU A 304 -27.63 65.33 17.67
C GLU A 304 -27.75 63.94 18.35
N PRO A 305 -26.63 63.25 18.62
CA PRO A 305 -26.59 61.86 19.11
C PRO A 305 -27.01 61.66 20.58
N TYR A 306 -27.79 62.57 21.16
CA TYR A 306 -28.18 62.56 22.59
C TYR A 306 -29.65 62.14 22.82
N GLY A 307 -30.37 61.73 21.76
CA GLY A 307 -31.77 61.31 21.86
C GLY A 307 -31.94 59.87 22.38
N ASP A 308 -33.12 59.60 22.94
CA ASP A 308 -33.51 58.27 23.44
C ASP A 308 -34.24 57.40 22.40
N TYR A 309 -34.39 57.90 21.17
CA TYR A 309 -35.11 57.22 20.09
C TYR A 309 -34.13 56.66 19.06
N GLY A 310 -34.20 55.35 18.83
CA GLY A 310 -33.40 54.62 17.85
C GLY A 310 -33.40 53.13 18.14
N PHE A 311 -32.75 52.36 17.28
CA PHE A 311 -32.54 50.93 17.45
C PHE A 311 -31.05 50.62 17.46
N GLU A 312 -30.69 49.58 18.20
CA GLU A 312 -29.35 49.02 18.27
C GLU A 312 -29.48 47.50 18.15
N LEU A 313 -28.61 46.87 17.37
CA LEU A 313 -28.63 45.43 17.16
C LEU A 313 -28.27 44.70 18.46
N ASN A 314 -29.08 43.71 18.84
CA ASN A 314 -28.79 42.89 20.02
C ASN A 314 -27.68 41.88 19.67
N GLU A 315 -26.46 42.16 20.13
CA GLU A 315 -25.29 41.38 19.75
C GLU A 315 -25.36 39.92 20.21
N GLU A 316 -25.84 39.65 21.42
CA GLU A 316 -25.94 38.29 21.93
C GLU A 316 -27.00 37.49 21.16
N ALA A 317 -28.21 38.06 21.03
CA ALA A 317 -29.33 37.39 20.37
C ALA A 317 -29.07 37.17 18.87
N THR A 318 -28.50 38.15 18.17
CA THR A 318 -28.20 37.98 16.74
C THR A 318 -27.01 37.05 16.51
N CYS A 319 -26.02 37.03 17.41
CA CYS A 319 -24.93 36.06 17.31
C CYS A 319 -25.46 34.63 17.48
N GLU A 320 -26.39 34.38 18.41
CA GLU A 320 -27.03 33.08 18.56
C GLU A 320 -27.91 32.70 17.36
N ASP A 321 -28.57 33.66 16.71
CA ASP A 321 -29.43 33.42 15.54
C ASP A 321 -28.62 33.09 14.27
N VAL A 322 -27.41 33.66 14.14
CA VAL A 322 -26.49 33.39 13.02
C VAL A 322 -25.80 32.03 13.16
N MET A 323 -25.63 31.53 14.40
CA MET A 323 -24.90 30.29 14.70
C MET A 323 -25.75 29.03 14.57
#